data_AF-A0A0S4R0Z1-F1
#
_entry.id   AF-A0A0S4R0Z1-F1
#
_cell.length_a   1.000
_cell.length_b   1.000
_cell.length_c   1.000
_cell.angle_alpha   90.00
_cell.angle_beta   90.00
_cell.angle_gamma   90.00
#
_symmetry.space_group_name_H-M   'P 1'
#
loop_
_entity.id
_entity.type
_entity.pdbx_description
1 polymer ?
#
loop_
_entity_poly.entity_id
_entity_poly.type
_entity_poly.pdbx_seq_one_letter_code
_entity_poly.pdbx_strand_id
1 'polypeptide(L)' 'MARPVWTSRTPEDQAALDALVAAVHRADTAEEEMWVAAQAARAQGVPADRVAALVRRGRSTVYRELERRAETDPA' A
#
# COMPACT_ATOMS: atom_id res chain seq x y z
N MET A 1 -29.27 -4.20 9.79
CA MET A 1 -29.38 -2.73 9.89
C MET A 1 -28.34 -2.12 8.98
N ALA A 2 -28.72 -1.20 8.08
CA ALA A 2 -27.76 -0.45 7.27
C ALA A 2 -26.96 0.50 8.16
N ARG A 3 -25.65 0.62 7.95
CA ARG A 3 -24.85 1.64 8.64
C ARG A 3 -25.30 3.02 8.15
N PRO A 4 -25.44 4.02 9.04
CA PRO A 4 -25.78 5.37 8.63
C PRO A 4 -24.68 5.92 7.71
N VAL A 5 -25.10 6.50 6.59
CA VAL A 5 -24.21 7.18 5.67
C VAL A 5 -23.90 8.55 6.28
N TRP A 6 -22.62 8.85 6.46
CA TRP A 6 -22.18 10.17 6.89
C TRP A 6 -22.36 11.18 5.74
N THR A 7 -22.87 12.37 6.07
CA THR A 7 -23.04 13.48 5.12
C THR A 7 -22.26 14.68 5.64
N SER A 8 -21.51 15.35 4.76
CA SER A 8 -20.79 16.58 5.11
C SER A 8 -21.78 17.66 5.57
N ARG A 9 -21.43 18.36 6.66
CA ARG A 9 -22.33 19.38 7.24
C ARG A 9 -21.98 20.77 6.74
N THR A 10 -20.74 20.98 6.29
CA THR A 10 -20.25 22.25 5.72
C THR A 10 -19.31 22.03 4.53
N PRO A 11 -19.04 23.07 3.71
CA PRO A 11 -18.01 23.01 2.66
C PRO A 11 -16.62 22.68 3.19
N GLU A 12 -16.28 23.11 4.41
CA GLU A 12 -14.99 22.82 5.06
C GLU A 12 -14.85 21.33 5.39
N ASP A 13 -15.92 20.67 5.84
CA ASP A 13 -15.93 19.21 6.04
C ASP A 13 -15.62 18.47 4.74
N GLN A 14 -16.20 18.93 3.63
CA GLN A 14 -15.96 18.34 2.31
C GLN A 14 -14.52 18.56 1.86
N ALA A 15 -13.99 19.78 2.02
CA ALA A 15 -12.60 20.09 1.67
C ALA A 15 -11.58 19.25 2.49
N ALA A 16 -11.85 19.02 3.78
CA ALA A 16 -11.03 18.16 4.62
C ALA A 16 -11.07 16.69 4.17
N LEU A 17 -12.26 16.19 3.78
CA LEU A 17 -12.41 14.86 3.23
C LEU A 17 -11.67 14.72 1.89
N ASP A 18 -11.79 15.68 0.99
CA ASP A 18 -11.10 15.66 -0.31
C ASP A 18 -9.57 15.67 -0.12
N ALA A 19 -9.07 16.45 0.85
CA ALA A 19 -7.65 16.46 1.21
C ALA A 19 -7.19 15.10 1.77
N LEU A 20 -8.02 14.45 2.60
CA LEU A 20 -7.75 13.10 3.11
C LEU A 20 -7.72 12.08 1.96
N VAL A 21 -8.70 12.12 1.05
CA VAL A 21 -8.76 11.24 -0.13
C VAL A 21 -7.50 11.41 -0.99
N ALA A 22 -7.09 12.65 -1.26
CA ALA A 22 -5.85 12.91 -1.99
C ALA A 22 -4.60 12.37 -1.26
N ALA A 23 -4.56 12.45 0.08
CA ALA A 23 -3.48 11.88 0.87
C ALA A 23 -3.47 10.35 0.83
N VAL A 24 -4.64 9.70 0.88
CA VAL A 24 -4.78 8.24 0.74
C VAL A 24 -4.26 7.80 -0.62
N HIS A 25 -4.69 8.43 -1.71
CA HIS A 25 -4.22 8.08 -3.05
C HIS A 25 -2.70 8.21 -3.20
N ARG A 26 -2.09 9.26 -2.65
CA ARG A 26 -0.63 9.40 -2.65
C ARG A 26 0.05 8.28 -1.84
N ALA A 27 -0.53 7.90 -0.71
CA ALA A 27 -0.01 6.81 0.10
C ALA A 27 -0.09 5.46 -0.63
N ASP A 28 -1.21 5.19 -1.31
CA ASP A 28 -1.41 3.98 -2.11
C ASP A 28 -0.40 3.90 -3.26
N THR A 29 -0.19 5.01 -3.99
CA THR A 29 0.83 5.08 -5.05
C THR A 29 2.24 4.83 -4.50
N ALA A 30 2.61 5.48 -3.39
CA ALA A 30 3.92 5.28 -2.78
C ALA A 30 4.11 3.84 -2.26
N GLU A 31 3.06 3.22 -1.73
CA GLU A 31 3.08 1.82 -1.32
C GLU A 31 3.26 0.89 -2.54
N GLU A 32 2.62 1.16 -3.66
CA GLU A 32 2.81 0.39 -4.89
C GLU A 32 4.25 0.50 -5.42
N GLU A 33 4.80 1.71 -5.51
CA GLU A 33 6.20 1.93 -5.92
C GLU A 33 7.19 1.19 -5.01
N MET A 34 6.94 1.21 -3.71
CA MET A 34 7.72 0.47 -2.72
C MET A 34 7.68 -1.04 -2.98
N TRP A 35 6.51 -1.60 -3.31
CA TRP A 35 6.40 -3.03 -3.61
C TRP A 35 7.07 -3.42 -4.93
N VAL A 36 7.00 -2.58 -5.97
CA VAL A 36 7.73 -2.77 -7.22
C VAL A 36 9.24 -2.80 -6.96
N ALA A 37 9.76 -1.87 -6.17
CA ALA A 37 11.18 -1.85 -5.77
C ALA A 37 11.57 -3.10 -4.95
N ALA A 38 10.69 -3.54 -4.03
CA ALA A 38 10.90 -4.74 -3.24
C ALA A 38 10.96 -6.00 -4.11
N GLN A 39 10.09 -6.12 -5.12
CA GLN A 39 10.11 -7.22 -6.09
C GLN A 39 11.39 -7.20 -6.94
N ALA A 40 11.81 -6.04 -7.43
CA ALA A 40 13.06 -5.90 -8.18
C ALA A 40 14.28 -6.33 -7.34
N ALA A 41 14.32 -5.95 -6.05
CA ALA A 41 15.37 -6.41 -5.13
C ALA A 41 15.35 -7.94 -4.93
N ARG A 42 14.15 -8.55 -4.86
CA ARG A 42 14.00 -10.02 -4.80
C ARG A 42 14.54 -10.70 -6.06
N ALA A 43 14.25 -10.15 -7.24
CA ALA A 43 14.75 -10.67 -8.52
C ALA A 43 16.30 -10.61 -8.61
N GLN A 44 16.91 -9.63 -7.95
CA GLN A 44 18.37 -9.53 -7.81
C GLN A 44 18.96 -10.44 -6.71
N GLY A 45 18.14 -11.28 -6.06
CA GLY A 45 18.58 -12.25 -5.06
C GLY A 45 18.62 -11.74 -3.62
N VAL A 46 18.15 -10.52 -3.33
CA VAL A 46 18.11 -9.99 -1.96
C VAL A 46 17.14 -10.84 -1.11
N PRO A 47 17.52 -11.39 0.05
CA PRO A 47 16.62 -12.21 0.86
C PRO A 47 15.35 -11.49 1.30
N ALA A 48 14.21 -12.20 1.31
CA ALA A 48 12.91 -11.64 1.70
C ALA A 48 12.91 -11.06 3.12
N ASP A 49 13.65 -11.66 4.05
CA ASP A 49 13.83 -11.13 5.42
C ASP A 49 14.52 -9.78 5.45
N ARG A 50 15.49 -9.54 4.55
CA ARG A 50 16.17 -8.26 4.45
C ARG A 50 15.25 -7.20 3.86
N VAL A 51 14.47 -7.56 2.85
CA VAL A 51 13.42 -6.71 2.29
C VAL A 51 12.41 -6.36 3.39
N ALA A 52 11.86 -7.34 4.11
CA ALA A 52 10.87 -7.14 5.16
C ALA A 52 11.35 -6.20 6.28
N ALA A 53 12.63 -6.24 6.63
CA ALA A 53 13.22 -5.31 7.60
C ALA A 53 13.21 -3.84 7.13
N LEU A 54 13.18 -3.59 5.81
CA LEU A 54 13.18 -2.24 5.22
C LEU A 54 11.77 -1.70 4.96
N VAL A 55 10.83 -2.55 4.54
CA VAL A 55 9.48 -2.13 4.09
C VAL A 55 8.61 -1.53 5.22
N ARG A 56 9.05 -1.59 6.48
CA ARG A 56 8.28 -1.14 7.68
C ARG A 56 6.85 -1.69 7.72
N ARG A 57 6.65 -2.88 7.15
CA ARG A 57 5.40 -3.66 7.17
C ARG A 57 5.62 -4.94 7.96
N GLY A 58 4.52 -5.55 8.41
CA GLY A 58 4.59 -6.86 9.08
C GLY A 58 5.25 -7.89 8.17
N ARG A 59 6.12 -8.74 8.73
CA ARG A 59 6.83 -9.78 7.96
C ARG A 59 5.87 -10.63 7.14
N SER A 60 4.78 -11.12 7.74
CA SER A 60 3.77 -11.93 7.05
C SER A 60 3.15 -11.21 5.85
N THR A 61 2.88 -9.90 5.95
CA THR A 61 2.39 -9.09 4.83
C THR A 61 3.39 -9.05 3.69
N VAL A 62 4.67 -8.81 4.00
CA VAL A 62 5.74 -8.73 2.99
C VAL A 62 5.89 -10.06 2.25
N TYR A 63 5.95 -11.17 2.99
CA TYR A 63 6.07 -12.49 2.38
C TYR A 63 4.91 -12.80 1.43
N ARG A 64 3.67 -12.61 1.90
CA ARG A 64 2.46 -12.85 1.10
C ARG A 64 2.41 -11.96 -0.15
N GLU A 65 2.79 -10.70 -0.01
CA GLU A 65 2.73 -9.75 -1.13
C GLU A 65 3.80 -10.04 -2.19
N LEU A 66 5.00 -10.42 -1.78
CA LEU A 66 6.06 -10.83 -2.71
C LEU A 66 5.70 -12.13 -3.44
N GLU A 67 5.08 -13.10 -2.76
CA GLU A 67 4.59 -14.34 -3.37
C GLU A 67 3.48 -14.05 -4.40
N ARG A 68 2.46 -13.28 -4.01
CA ARG A 68 1.37 -12.86 -4.90
C ARG A 68 1.88 -12.18 -6.17
N ARG A 69 2.90 -11.32 -6.04
CA ARG A 69 3.49 -10.60 -7.18
C ARG A 69 4.34 -11.49 -8.07
N ALA A 70 5.06 -12.46 -7.51
CA ALA A 70 5.79 -13.44 -8.31
C ALA A 70 4.86 -14.32 -9.16
N GLU A 71 3.65 -14.61 -8.68
CA GLU A 71 2.63 -15.35 -9.44
C GLU A 71 1.97 -14.52 -10.55
N THR A 72 1.77 -13.22 -10.31
CA THR A 72 1.02 -12.33 -11.22
C THR A 72 1.92 -11.72 -12.30
N ASP A 73 3.20 -11.47 -11.97
CA ASP A 73 4.18 -10.84 -12.85
C ASP A 73 5.56 -11.48 -12.65
N PRO A 74 5.80 -12.66 -13.28
CA PRO A 74 7.09 -13.31 -13.26
C PRO A 74 8.05 -12.50 -14.16
N ALA A 75 8.75 -11.55 -13.53
CA ALA A 75 9.81 -10.76 -14.15
C ALA A 75 10.84 -11.62 -14.91
#